data_AF-A0A480VLI5-F1
#
_entry.id   AF-A0A480VLI5-F1
#
_cell.length_a   1.000
_cell.length_b   1.000
_cell.length_c   1.000
_cell.angle_alpha   90.00
_cell.angle_beta   90.00
_cell.angle_gamma   90.00
#
_symmetry.space_group_name_H-M   'P 1'
#
loop_
_entity.id
_entity.type
_entity.pdbx_description
1 polymer ?
#
loop_
_entity_poly.entity_id
_entity_poly.type
_entity_poly.pdbx_seq_one_letter_code
_entity_poly.pdbx_strand_id
1 'polypeptide(L)'
;MTWKMPRRRARRTLRSSLLESVPNATVGVHILFLEFSKEVSTLELTVQMTNPNGARPQEVLLILSVNKNIHLTLQVPEIPLHLAYDSKLVFLQEAPKAVITELPPSTTKNQLFLWANTKGSIISAAELDNPQSILLRLDQAPTSPSRCTLEPRKDMGHTLEWKSHTQASVLGCHLEGVTGHKEAHILRVLPGSEAWPRTVTVEVELSCALRDPEAVLILQGPPYVSWLIDANHNVKAWTTGEYSFKIFPGSNIQGVNLPDTRQGLLEEARKLNASVIASFVELPLASVISLQDRSCGSGLQPSPTTVQITPPGEGCNQDLLLSLIQPRCSDDVMTLLLRKDLISTLGCSIACLTFLDPSFQAEDTDVKFVLRCTYFSCGMKVSGIVVISHVVVFNLLASSSPHRKLVQCI
;
A
#
# COMPACT_ATOMS: atom_id res chain seq x y z
N MET A 1 16.22 -9.21 10.42
CA MET A 1 15.66 -7.90 10.77
C MET A 1 14.83 -7.40 9.60
N THR A 2 13.56 -7.09 9.83
CA THR A 2 12.66 -6.63 8.78
C THR A 2 11.84 -5.48 9.35
N TRP A 3 12.12 -4.29 8.86
CA TRP A 3 11.25 -3.16 9.07
C TRP A 3 10.07 -3.29 8.14
N LYS A 4 9.00 -3.95 8.57
CA LYS A 4 7.73 -3.70 7.89
C LYS A 4 7.41 -2.23 8.09
N MET A 5 7.33 -1.42 7.03
CA MET A 5 6.57 -0.17 7.02
C MET A 5 5.15 -0.54 7.49
N PRO A 6 4.78 -0.23 8.75
CA PRO A 6 3.51 -0.65 9.28
C PRO A 6 2.43 0.29 8.78
N ARG A 7 1.22 -0.12 9.06
CA ARG A 7 -0.05 0.53 8.72
C ARG A 7 0.00 2.07 8.97
N ARG A 8 0.21 2.83 7.88
CA ARG A 8 -0.62 3.97 7.38
C ARG A 8 0.11 5.33 7.25
N ARG A 9 -0.10 5.94 6.07
CA ARG A 9 -0.12 7.37 5.67
C ARG A 9 1.19 8.19 5.69
N ALA A 10 1.97 8.03 4.61
CA ALA A 10 2.81 9.06 4.00
C ALA A 10 1.98 10.11 3.24
N ARG A 11 2.47 11.36 3.18
CA ARG A 11 1.84 12.47 2.41
C ARG A 11 2.61 12.84 1.14
N ARG A 12 3.78 12.22 0.92
CA ARG A 12 4.70 12.57 -0.17
C ARG A 12 4.60 11.58 -1.31
N THR A 13 4.40 12.07 -2.51
CA THR A 13 4.23 11.34 -3.77
C THR A 13 5.54 11.35 -4.56
N LEU A 14 5.74 10.46 -5.53
CA LEU A 14 6.88 10.57 -6.47
C LEU A 14 6.85 11.92 -7.19
N ARG A 15 5.68 12.27 -7.72
CA ARG A 15 5.34 13.58 -8.26
C ARG A 15 3.90 13.91 -7.90
N SER A 16 3.60 15.17 -7.65
CA SER A 16 2.21 15.58 -7.48
C SER A 16 1.99 17.05 -7.75
N SER A 17 0.73 17.41 -7.88
CA SER A 17 0.28 18.76 -8.13
C SER A 17 -1.11 18.98 -7.56
N LEU A 18 -1.31 20.16 -6.99
CA LEU A 18 -2.59 20.67 -6.54
C LEU A 18 -2.90 21.95 -7.31
N LEU A 19 -4.18 22.10 -7.68
CA LEU A 19 -4.75 23.33 -8.21
C LEU A 19 -5.75 23.86 -7.17
N GLU A 20 -5.83 25.18 -7.05
CA GLU A 20 -6.91 25.79 -6.27
C GLU A 20 -8.23 25.48 -6.98
N SER A 21 -9.26 25.16 -6.20
CA SER A 21 -10.59 24.91 -6.73
C SER A 21 -10.98 26.07 -7.63
N VAL A 22 -11.25 25.77 -8.91
CA VAL A 22 -11.75 26.80 -9.84
C VAL A 22 -13.19 27.09 -9.44
N PRO A 23 -13.51 28.27 -8.88
CA PRO A 23 -14.90 28.62 -8.62
C PRO A 23 -15.62 28.59 -9.98
N ASN A 24 -16.62 27.72 -10.12
CA ASN A 24 -17.44 27.44 -11.32
C ASN A 24 -17.02 26.23 -12.20
N ALA A 25 -16.08 25.37 -11.80
CA ALA A 25 -15.89 24.10 -12.53
C ALA A 25 -17.08 23.16 -12.28
N THR A 26 -17.76 22.69 -13.33
CA THR A 26 -18.87 21.73 -13.24
C THR A 26 -18.38 20.34 -12.81
N VAL A 27 -17.21 19.93 -13.31
CA VAL A 27 -16.58 18.64 -13.03
C VAL A 27 -15.15 18.84 -12.50
N GLY A 28 -14.88 18.34 -11.29
CA GLY A 28 -13.55 18.30 -10.69
C GLY A 28 -12.82 17.01 -11.00
N VAL A 29 -11.62 17.09 -11.57
CA VAL A 29 -10.85 15.91 -12.02
C VAL A 29 -9.67 15.63 -11.09
N HIS A 30 -9.57 14.39 -10.61
CA HIS A 30 -8.46 13.89 -9.80
C HIS A 30 -7.77 12.74 -10.52
N ILE A 31 -6.44 12.77 -10.63
CA ILE A 31 -5.66 11.78 -11.38
C ILE A 31 -4.68 11.06 -10.43
N LEU A 32 -4.73 9.73 -10.42
CA LEU A 32 -3.78 8.89 -9.71
C LEU A 32 -3.00 8.03 -10.70
N PHE A 33 -1.69 8.24 -10.76
CA PHE A 33 -0.74 7.36 -11.44
C PHE A 33 -0.14 6.41 -10.41
N LEU A 34 -0.43 5.13 -10.55
CA LEU A 34 -0.09 4.11 -9.56
C LEU A 34 0.88 3.11 -10.18
N GLU A 35 2.07 3.03 -9.61
CA GLU A 35 3.12 2.12 -10.07
C GLU A 35 3.28 0.98 -9.07
N PHE A 36 3.15 -0.26 -9.51
CA PHE A 36 3.30 -1.46 -8.69
C PHE A 36 4.48 -2.30 -9.17
N SER A 37 5.15 -2.96 -8.22
CA SER A 37 6.28 -3.85 -8.47
C SER A 37 5.88 -5.30 -8.75
N LYS A 38 4.73 -5.74 -8.23
CA LYS A 38 4.18 -7.09 -8.44
C LYS A 38 3.23 -7.13 -9.64
N GLU A 39 3.14 -8.28 -10.32
CA GLU A 39 2.22 -8.49 -11.44
C GLU A 39 0.74 -8.34 -11.05
N VAL A 40 0.42 -8.67 -9.79
CA VAL A 40 -0.90 -8.49 -9.18
C VAL A 40 -0.71 -7.89 -7.79
N SER A 41 -1.42 -6.81 -7.49
CA SER A 41 -1.38 -6.12 -6.18
C SER A 41 -2.78 -5.83 -5.63
N THR A 42 -2.91 -5.60 -4.33
CA THR A 42 -4.14 -5.13 -3.69
C THR A 42 -4.01 -3.66 -3.29
N LEU A 43 -5.09 -2.90 -3.47
CA LEU A 43 -5.17 -1.48 -3.15
C LEU A 43 -6.50 -1.14 -2.45
N GLU A 44 -6.39 -0.50 -1.28
CA GLU A 44 -7.53 0.14 -0.62
C GLU A 44 -7.59 1.62 -1.00
N LEU A 45 -8.67 2.08 -1.63
CA LEU A 45 -8.88 3.48 -1.98
C LEU A 45 -10.12 4.01 -1.28
N THR A 46 -9.91 4.97 -0.38
CA THR A 46 -10.98 5.69 0.29
C THR A 46 -11.04 7.12 -0.24
N VAL A 47 -12.20 7.51 -0.75
CA VAL A 47 -12.51 8.89 -1.13
C VAL A 47 -13.36 9.50 -0.03
N GLN A 48 -12.93 10.63 0.53
CA GLN A 48 -13.64 11.33 1.61
C GLN A 48 -14.02 12.76 1.23
N MET A 49 -15.13 13.20 1.82
CA MET A 49 -15.57 14.58 1.77
C MET A 49 -15.80 15.07 3.21
N THR A 50 -14.98 16.02 3.64
CA THR A 50 -14.90 16.52 5.03
C THR A 50 -15.88 17.66 5.29
N ASN A 51 -16.11 18.53 4.32
CA ASN A 51 -17.12 19.59 4.42
C ASN A 51 -18.03 19.54 3.18
N PRO A 52 -19.27 19.05 3.31
CA PRO A 52 -20.20 19.14 2.21
C PRO A 52 -20.38 20.62 1.83
N ASN A 53 -20.65 21.56 2.72
CA ASN A 53 -21.15 22.91 2.36
C ASN A 53 -20.15 23.92 1.74
N GLY A 54 -18.95 23.51 1.33
CA GLY A 54 -17.99 24.38 0.62
C GLY A 54 -18.40 24.70 -0.83
N ALA A 55 -17.72 25.65 -1.48
CA ALA A 55 -17.85 25.89 -2.93
C ALA A 55 -17.34 24.65 -3.70
N ARG A 56 -18.21 24.01 -4.49
CA ARG A 56 -17.98 22.66 -5.05
C ARG A 56 -17.97 22.66 -6.58
N PRO A 57 -17.22 21.74 -7.21
CA PRO A 57 -17.67 21.14 -8.44
C PRO A 57 -18.88 20.22 -8.19
N GLN A 58 -19.82 20.19 -9.14
CA GLN A 58 -21.08 19.47 -9.02
C GLN A 58 -20.90 17.95 -9.16
N GLU A 59 -19.88 17.54 -9.92
CA GLU A 59 -19.50 16.16 -10.19
C GLU A 59 -17.99 15.97 -10.03
N VAL A 60 -17.57 14.75 -9.69
CA VAL A 60 -16.15 14.41 -9.51
C VAL A 60 -15.77 13.28 -10.45
N LEU A 61 -14.70 13.46 -11.22
CA LEU A 61 -14.11 12.43 -12.05
C LEU A 61 -12.77 11.99 -11.44
N LEU A 62 -12.71 10.73 -11.03
CA LEU A 62 -11.49 10.09 -10.53
C LEU A 62 -10.90 9.20 -11.62
N ILE A 63 -9.66 9.49 -12.01
CA ILE A 63 -8.93 8.77 -13.04
C ILE A 63 -7.83 7.93 -12.39
N LEU A 64 -7.86 6.62 -12.63
CA LEU A 64 -6.87 5.66 -12.14
C LEU A 64 -6.04 5.10 -13.30
N SER A 65 -4.76 5.47 -13.35
CA SER A 65 -3.79 4.92 -14.31
C SER A 65 -2.86 3.97 -13.58
N VAL A 66 -2.88 2.69 -13.96
CA VAL A 66 -2.07 1.63 -13.33
C VAL A 66 -1.10 1.01 -14.34
N ASN A 67 0.08 0.60 -13.89
CA ASN A 67 1.06 -0.09 -14.74
C ASN A 67 0.92 -1.63 -14.74
N LYS A 68 0.21 -2.19 -13.75
CA LYS A 68 0.07 -3.64 -13.48
C LYS A 68 -1.35 -3.94 -13.01
N ASN A 69 -1.67 -5.23 -12.86
CA ASN A 69 -2.99 -5.65 -12.41
C ASN A 69 -3.20 -5.32 -10.93
N ILE A 70 -4.37 -4.78 -10.60
CA ILE A 70 -4.74 -4.48 -9.22
C ILE A 70 -6.13 -5.02 -8.86
N HIS A 71 -6.25 -5.48 -7.62
CA HIS A 71 -7.53 -5.67 -6.95
C HIS A 71 -7.83 -4.43 -6.12
N LEU A 72 -8.89 -3.71 -6.51
CA LEU A 72 -9.27 -2.44 -5.91
C LEU A 72 -10.46 -2.61 -4.96
N THR A 73 -10.25 -2.26 -3.70
CA THR A 73 -11.30 -2.05 -2.71
C THR A 73 -11.60 -0.55 -2.67
N LEU A 74 -12.75 -0.14 -3.20
CA LEU A 74 -13.13 1.27 -3.34
C LEU A 74 -14.21 1.65 -2.33
N GLN A 75 -13.91 2.63 -1.49
CA GLN A 75 -14.87 3.25 -0.57
C GLN A 75 -15.11 4.69 -0.99
N VAL A 76 -16.36 5.01 -1.34
CA VAL A 76 -16.74 6.33 -1.87
C VAL A 76 -17.88 6.92 -1.06
N PRO A 77 -17.98 8.26 -0.94
CA PRO A 77 -19.12 8.90 -0.30
C PRO A 77 -20.37 8.75 -1.18
N GLU A 78 -21.54 9.07 -0.63
CA GLU A 78 -22.80 9.20 -1.39
C GLU A 78 -22.81 10.49 -2.24
N ILE A 79 -21.90 10.58 -3.20
CA ILE A 79 -21.77 11.69 -4.15
C ILE A 79 -21.71 11.15 -5.58
N PRO A 80 -22.08 11.97 -6.59
CA PRO A 80 -21.92 11.62 -7.99
C PRO A 80 -20.43 11.57 -8.37
N LEU A 81 -19.84 10.38 -8.18
CA LEU A 81 -18.46 10.07 -8.55
C LEU A 81 -18.44 9.26 -9.85
N HIS A 82 -17.70 9.76 -10.83
CA HIS A 82 -17.33 9.07 -12.05
C HIS A 82 -15.94 8.46 -11.88
N LEU A 83 -15.78 7.20 -12.28
CA LEU A 83 -14.51 6.49 -12.20
C LEU A 83 -14.03 6.14 -13.60
N ALA A 84 -12.79 6.50 -13.94
CA ALA A 84 -12.16 6.16 -15.20
C ALA A 84 -10.91 5.31 -14.99
N TYR A 85 -10.86 4.11 -15.60
CA TYR A 85 -9.74 3.18 -15.50
C TYR A 85 -9.68 2.22 -16.70
N ASP A 86 -8.61 1.42 -16.80
CA ASP A 86 -8.49 0.33 -17.79
C ASP A 86 -9.08 -0.96 -17.20
N SER A 87 -10.19 -1.43 -17.78
CA SER A 87 -10.91 -2.63 -17.32
C SER A 87 -10.11 -3.93 -17.38
N LYS A 88 -9.00 -3.95 -18.12
CA LYS A 88 -8.10 -5.12 -18.21
C LYS A 88 -7.11 -5.19 -17.05
N LEU A 89 -6.86 -4.07 -16.37
CA LEU A 89 -5.87 -3.97 -15.31
C LEU A 89 -6.48 -3.79 -13.92
N VAL A 90 -7.70 -3.26 -13.81
CA VAL A 90 -8.34 -2.98 -12.51
C VAL A 90 -9.52 -3.92 -12.28
N PHE A 91 -9.40 -4.74 -11.23
CA PHE A 91 -10.43 -5.67 -10.79
C PHE A 91 -11.07 -5.15 -9.51
N LEU A 92 -12.35 -4.78 -9.56
CA LEU A 92 -13.10 -4.29 -8.41
C LEU A 92 -13.61 -5.45 -7.55
N GLN A 93 -13.42 -5.35 -6.23
CA GLN A 93 -13.95 -6.34 -5.28
C GLN A 93 -15.47 -6.30 -5.18
N GLU A 94 -16.05 -5.11 -5.26
CA GLU A 94 -17.50 -4.87 -5.24
C GLU A 94 -17.86 -3.89 -6.36
N ALA A 95 -19.03 -4.07 -6.98
CA ALA A 95 -19.51 -3.16 -8.01
C ALA A 95 -19.83 -1.79 -7.37
N PRO A 96 -19.12 -0.70 -7.74
CA PRO A 96 -19.34 0.60 -7.14
C PRO A 96 -20.66 1.18 -7.61
N LYS A 97 -21.29 2.02 -6.77
CA LYS A 97 -22.38 2.92 -7.16
C LYS A 97 -21.87 4.12 -7.99
N ALA A 98 -20.84 3.92 -8.80
CA ALA A 98 -20.16 4.96 -9.57
C ALA A 98 -20.34 4.68 -11.06
N VAL A 99 -20.43 5.74 -11.87
CA VAL A 99 -20.47 5.60 -13.32
C VAL A 99 -19.05 5.31 -13.81
N ILE A 100 -18.87 4.17 -14.46
CA ILE A 100 -17.57 3.69 -14.94
C ILE A 100 -17.35 4.16 -16.40
N THR A 101 -16.19 4.74 -16.67
CA THR A 101 -15.74 5.16 -18.00
C THR A 101 -14.45 4.42 -18.36
N GLU A 102 -14.37 3.81 -19.54
CA GLU A 102 -13.13 3.16 -19.99
C GLU A 102 -12.06 4.21 -20.34
N LEU A 103 -10.83 3.97 -19.89
CA LEU A 103 -9.69 4.81 -20.29
C LEU A 103 -9.35 4.64 -21.78
N PRO A 104 -8.90 5.71 -22.45
CA PRO A 104 -8.41 5.59 -23.82
C PRO A 104 -7.20 4.64 -23.87
N PRO A 105 -7.12 3.76 -24.89
CA PRO A 105 -6.01 2.82 -25.02
C PRO A 105 -4.68 3.56 -25.24
N SER A 106 -3.59 3.00 -24.69
CA SER A 106 -2.21 3.47 -24.91
C SER A 106 -1.95 4.94 -24.54
N THR A 107 -2.53 5.39 -23.43
CA THR A 107 -2.40 6.78 -22.98
C THR A 107 -1.10 7.00 -22.21
N THR A 108 -0.16 7.76 -22.78
CA THR A 108 0.99 8.28 -22.02
C THR A 108 0.53 9.27 -20.94
N LYS A 109 1.33 9.50 -19.88
CA LYS A 109 0.96 10.45 -18.80
C LYS A 109 0.49 11.81 -19.38
N ASN A 110 1.22 12.37 -20.34
CA ASN A 110 0.87 13.65 -20.99
C ASN A 110 -0.46 13.60 -21.76
N GLN A 111 -0.71 12.52 -22.51
CA GLN A 111 -1.98 12.33 -23.21
C GLN A 111 -3.14 12.19 -22.22
N LEU A 112 -2.90 11.59 -21.04
CA LEU A 112 -3.92 11.46 -20.00
C LEU A 112 -4.29 12.81 -19.42
N PHE A 113 -3.31 13.68 -19.17
CA PHE A 113 -3.57 15.06 -18.77
C PHE A 113 -4.37 15.84 -19.81
N LEU A 114 -4.03 15.69 -21.10
CA LEU A 114 -4.78 16.33 -22.18
C LEU A 114 -6.23 15.83 -22.23
N TRP A 115 -6.43 14.52 -22.15
CA TRP A 115 -7.76 13.91 -22.13
C TRP A 115 -8.56 14.35 -20.90
N ALA A 116 -7.95 14.33 -19.71
CA ALA A 116 -8.59 14.76 -18.46
C ALA A 116 -9.07 16.22 -18.52
N ASN A 117 -8.29 17.12 -19.12
CA ASN A 117 -8.68 18.52 -19.33
C ASN A 117 -9.89 18.68 -20.27
N THR A 118 -10.20 17.70 -21.13
CA THR A 118 -11.44 17.71 -21.93
C THR A 118 -12.69 17.33 -21.13
N LYS A 119 -12.50 16.71 -19.95
CA LYS A 119 -13.59 16.23 -19.08
C LYS A 119 -13.93 17.20 -17.96
N GLY A 120 -12.96 17.97 -17.49
CA GLY A 120 -13.16 18.94 -16.42
C GLY A 120 -11.84 19.58 -15.98
N SER A 121 -11.89 20.39 -14.93
CA SER A 121 -10.70 21.04 -14.38
C SER A 121 -9.93 20.06 -13.50
N ILE A 122 -8.64 19.87 -13.78
CA ILE A 122 -7.77 19.00 -12.99
C ILE A 122 -7.41 19.68 -11.66
N ILE A 123 -8.00 19.18 -10.58
CA ILE A 123 -7.83 19.70 -9.21
C ILE A 123 -6.58 19.12 -8.57
N SER A 124 -6.33 17.81 -8.75
CA SER A 124 -5.17 17.16 -8.17
C SER A 124 -4.63 16.05 -9.06
N ALA A 125 -3.32 15.93 -9.13
CA ALA A 125 -2.68 14.76 -9.72
C ALA A 125 -1.55 14.25 -8.84
N ALA A 126 -1.42 12.94 -8.70
CA ALA A 126 -0.38 12.32 -7.89
C ALA A 126 0.14 11.03 -8.53
N GLU A 127 1.45 10.83 -8.40
CA GLU A 127 2.18 9.63 -8.79
C GLU A 127 2.67 8.92 -7.54
N LEU A 128 2.23 7.68 -7.33
CA LEU A 128 2.47 6.90 -6.11
C LEU A 128 3.21 5.61 -6.44
N ASP A 129 4.26 5.34 -5.64
CA ASP A 129 5.04 4.11 -5.75
C ASP A 129 4.55 3.04 -4.78
N ASN A 130 4.09 1.94 -5.35
CA ASN A 130 3.64 0.71 -4.70
C ASN A 130 2.64 0.97 -3.55
N PRO A 131 1.53 1.68 -3.78
CA PRO A 131 0.59 2.05 -2.73
C PRO A 131 -0.20 0.85 -2.21
N GLN A 132 -0.28 0.72 -0.88
CA GLN A 132 -1.14 -0.21 -0.17
C GLN A 132 -2.54 0.38 0.08
N SER A 133 -2.60 1.62 0.53
CA SER A 133 -3.86 2.29 0.85
C SER A 133 -3.78 3.77 0.51
N ILE A 134 -4.83 4.36 -0.05
CA ILE A 134 -4.91 5.77 -0.42
C ILE A 134 -6.16 6.36 0.22
N LEU A 135 -6.00 7.50 0.87
CA LEU A 135 -7.06 8.39 1.30
C LEU A 135 -6.97 9.67 0.47
N LEU A 136 -7.96 9.87 -0.40
CA LEU A 136 -8.13 11.09 -1.17
C LEU A 136 -9.26 11.91 -0.55
N ARG A 137 -8.94 13.12 -0.10
CA ARG A 137 -9.93 14.09 0.37
C ARG A 137 -10.23 15.08 -0.75
N LEU A 138 -11.51 15.30 -1.01
CA LEU A 138 -11.99 16.17 -2.08
C LEU A 138 -12.17 17.63 -1.61
N ASP A 139 -11.68 17.97 -0.42
CA ASP A 139 -11.74 19.32 0.15
C ASP A 139 -10.69 20.26 -0.45
N GLN A 140 -10.92 21.57 -0.26
CA GLN A 140 -10.15 22.63 -0.91
C GLN A 140 -8.65 22.48 -0.67
N ALA A 141 -7.87 22.57 -1.75
CA ALA A 141 -6.44 22.72 -1.69
C ALA A 141 -6.10 24.09 -1.08
N PRO A 142 -5.22 24.16 -0.07
CA PRO A 142 -4.68 25.44 0.37
C PRO A 142 -3.89 26.06 -0.80
N THR A 143 -4.21 27.32 -1.11
CA THR A 143 -3.49 28.26 -1.97
C THR A 143 -2.57 27.61 -3.00
N SER A 144 -3.14 27.23 -4.14
CA SER A 144 -2.46 26.41 -5.15
C SER A 144 -2.33 27.19 -6.47
N PRO A 145 -1.27 26.95 -7.27
CA PRO A 145 -1.01 27.71 -8.48
C PRO A 145 -2.13 27.54 -9.52
N SER A 146 -2.22 28.46 -10.48
CA SER A 146 -3.23 28.48 -11.55
C SER A 146 -3.13 27.35 -12.58
N ARG A 147 -2.12 26.47 -12.48
CA ARG A 147 -1.95 25.27 -13.33
C ARG A 147 -1.45 24.06 -12.55
N CYS A 148 -2.09 22.92 -12.77
CA CYS A 148 -1.75 21.63 -12.18
C CYS A 148 -0.58 21.00 -12.96
N THR A 149 0.65 21.18 -12.49
CA THR A 149 1.87 20.61 -13.11
C THR A 149 2.58 19.71 -12.13
N LEU A 150 2.82 18.44 -12.52
CA LEU A 150 3.45 17.44 -11.65
C LEU A 150 4.86 17.86 -11.21
N GLU A 151 5.02 18.12 -9.91
CA GLU A 151 6.29 18.50 -9.28
C GLU A 151 6.84 17.34 -8.45
N PRO A 152 8.16 17.08 -8.50
CA PRO A 152 8.78 16.02 -7.70
C PRO A 152 8.70 16.36 -6.21
N ARG A 153 8.32 15.36 -5.39
CA ARG A 153 8.30 15.48 -3.92
C ARG A 153 7.41 16.60 -3.37
N LYS A 154 6.45 17.09 -4.16
CA LYS A 154 5.42 18.04 -3.73
C LYS A 154 4.54 17.40 -2.65
N ASP A 155 4.15 18.23 -1.70
CA ASP A 155 3.32 17.84 -0.58
C ASP A 155 1.86 18.07 -0.90
N MET A 156 1.06 17.01 -0.79
CA MET A 156 -0.39 17.06 -1.06
C MET A 156 -1.20 17.53 0.15
N GLY A 157 -0.54 17.95 1.24
CA GLY A 157 -1.19 18.50 2.42
C GLY A 157 -2.22 17.53 3.01
N HIS A 158 -3.47 17.97 3.09
CA HIS A 158 -4.58 17.15 3.57
C HIS A 158 -5.35 16.47 2.42
N THR A 159 -5.13 16.88 1.17
CA THR A 159 -5.82 16.36 -0.01
C THR A 159 -5.50 14.89 -0.25
N LEU A 160 -4.26 14.46 -0.03
CA LEU A 160 -3.86 13.07 -0.25
C LEU A 160 -2.97 12.54 0.86
N GLU A 161 -3.39 11.43 1.45
CA GLU A 161 -2.61 10.63 2.40
C GLU A 161 -2.58 9.18 1.90
N TRP A 162 -1.43 8.53 1.88
CA TRP A 162 -1.31 7.19 1.30
C TRP A 162 -0.26 6.35 2.02
N LYS A 163 -0.39 5.04 1.98
CA LYS A 163 0.56 4.10 2.58
C LYS A 163 1.23 3.31 1.47
N SER A 164 2.54 3.10 1.53
CA SER A 164 3.24 2.19 0.63
C SER A 164 3.28 0.75 1.17
N HIS A 165 3.30 -0.24 0.27
CA HIS A 165 3.72 -1.61 0.56
C HIS A 165 5.24 -1.71 0.73
N THR A 166 6.00 -0.79 0.13
CA THR A 166 7.46 -0.77 0.19
C THR A 166 7.91 -0.34 1.58
N GLN A 167 8.84 -1.12 2.12
CA GLN A 167 9.44 -0.94 3.44
C GLN A 167 10.60 0.06 3.36
N ALA A 168 10.78 0.88 4.38
CA ALA A 168 11.96 1.73 4.47
C ALA A 168 13.20 0.86 4.60
N SER A 169 14.27 1.19 3.87
CA SER A 169 15.57 0.58 4.10
C SER A 169 16.07 0.98 5.48
N VAL A 170 16.23 0.00 6.36
CA VAL A 170 16.72 0.27 7.71
C VAL A 170 18.09 -0.30 7.92
N LEU A 171 18.93 0.56 8.49
CA LEU A 171 20.32 0.29 8.76
C LEU A 171 20.49 0.06 10.27
N GLY A 172 21.45 -0.77 10.63
CA GLY A 172 21.85 -0.98 12.02
C GLY A 172 23.35 -1.21 12.09
N CYS A 173 23.94 -0.95 13.25
CA CYS A 173 25.35 -1.19 13.52
C CYS A 173 25.64 -1.30 15.02
N HIS A 174 26.81 -1.85 15.35
CA HIS A 174 27.36 -1.77 16.70
C HIS A 174 28.26 -0.53 16.83
N LEU A 175 28.22 0.10 18.01
CA LEU A 175 29.11 1.19 18.34
C LEU A 175 30.26 0.65 19.19
N GLU A 176 31.47 0.71 18.64
CA GLU A 176 32.69 0.31 19.36
C GLU A 176 32.97 1.24 20.54
N GLY A 177 33.56 0.68 21.61
CA GLY A 177 34.00 1.43 22.78
C GLY A 177 32.91 1.80 23.79
N VAL A 178 31.67 1.30 23.62
CA VAL A 178 30.56 1.53 24.56
C VAL A 178 30.24 0.25 25.32
N THR A 179 30.25 0.32 26.65
CA THR A 179 29.88 -0.82 27.51
C THR A 179 28.37 -0.84 27.78
N GLY A 180 27.79 -2.05 27.91
CA GLY A 180 26.36 -2.25 28.18
C GLY A 180 25.54 -2.70 26.96
N HIS A 181 24.23 -2.87 27.17
CA HIS A 181 23.26 -3.31 26.15
C HIS A 181 22.14 -2.29 26.03
N LYS A 182 22.48 -1.13 25.50
CA LYS A 182 21.55 -0.02 25.30
C LYS A 182 21.31 0.17 23.80
N GLU A 183 20.04 0.16 23.40
CA GLU A 183 19.64 0.19 21.99
C GLU A 183 19.17 1.58 21.60
N ALA A 184 19.66 2.08 20.46
CA ALA A 184 19.22 3.33 19.86
C ALA A 184 18.41 3.09 18.59
N HIS A 185 17.23 3.72 18.54
CA HIS A 185 16.38 3.82 17.36
C HIS A 185 16.41 5.25 16.85
N ILE A 186 16.96 5.46 15.65
CA ILE A 186 17.17 6.77 15.06
C ILE A 186 16.24 6.92 13.85
N LEU A 187 15.40 7.95 13.88
CA LEU A 187 14.55 8.37 12.78
C LEU A 187 14.93 9.79 12.36
N ARG A 188 15.28 9.95 11.08
CA ARG A 188 15.59 11.25 10.48
C ARG A 188 14.57 11.61 9.41
N VAL A 189 13.82 12.67 9.65
CA VAL A 189 12.87 13.26 8.70
C VAL A 189 13.59 14.28 7.83
N LEU A 190 13.59 14.04 6.53
CA LEU A 190 14.19 14.94 5.53
C LEU A 190 13.30 16.16 5.28
N PRO A 191 13.88 17.35 5.05
CA PRO A 191 13.12 18.57 4.82
C PRO A 191 12.13 18.49 3.64
N GLY A 192 10.99 19.15 3.84
CA GLY A 192 9.95 19.41 2.84
C GLY A 192 10.37 20.54 1.87
N SER A 193 9.62 20.68 0.77
CA SER A 193 9.69 21.87 -0.09
C SER A 193 9.07 23.10 0.59
N GLU A 194 8.22 22.89 1.60
CA GLU A 194 7.51 23.94 2.32
C GLU A 194 7.76 23.81 3.83
N ALA A 195 7.98 24.94 4.50
CA ALA A 195 8.32 25.01 5.91
C ALA A 195 7.11 25.42 6.76
N TRP A 196 6.13 24.54 6.87
CA TRP A 196 4.93 24.76 7.70
C TRP A 196 4.97 23.90 8.98
N PRO A 197 4.48 24.42 10.13
CA PRO A 197 4.41 23.65 11.38
C PRO A 197 3.63 22.35 11.21
N ARG A 198 4.23 21.23 11.60
CA ARG A 198 3.67 19.88 11.43
C ARG A 198 3.90 19.02 12.65
N THR A 199 2.91 18.23 13.01
CA THR A 199 3.07 17.16 14.00
C THR A 199 3.23 15.82 13.29
N VAL A 200 4.33 15.12 13.58
CA VAL A 200 4.62 13.76 13.12
C VAL A 200 4.32 12.79 14.25
N THR A 201 3.40 11.86 14.01
CA THR A 201 3.11 10.79 14.97
C THR A 201 4.11 9.65 14.79
N VAL A 202 4.77 9.23 15.86
CA VAL A 202 5.71 8.11 15.87
C VAL A 202 5.14 7.01 16.76
N GLU A 203 4.68 5.94 16.12
CA GLU A 203 4.20 4.75 16.82
C GLU A 203 5.36 3.77 17.01
N VAL A 204 5.61 3.32 18.23
CA VAL A 204 6.73 2.46 18.60
C VAL A 204 6.21 1.18 19.24
N GLU A 205 6.43 0.06 18.57
CA GLU A 205 6.07 -1.28 19.04
C GLU A 205 7.34 -2.12 19.14
N LEU A 206 7.86 -2.27 20.35
CA LEU A 206 9.01 -3.13 20.64
C LEU A 206 8.49 -4.45 21.22
N SER A 207 8.80 -5.58 20.57
CA SER A 207 8.24 -6.89 20.95
C SER A 207 9.06 -7.60 22.04
N CYS A 208 10.25 -7.12 22.36
CA CYS A 208 11.27 -7.84 23.16
C CYS A 208 11.54 -7.21 24.53
N ALA A 209 10.48 -6.82 25.26
CA ALA A 209 10.58 -6.22 26.59
C ALA A 209 10.87 -7.21 27.75
N LEU A 210 11.33 -8.44 27.46
CA LEU A 210 11.61 -9.45 28.48
C LEU A 210 12.84 -9.12 29.35
N ARG A 211 13.64 -8.12 28.97
CA ARG A 211 14.69 -7.54 29.80
C ARG A 211 14.75 -6.05 29.53
N ASP A 212 13.76 -5.28 30.00
CA ASP A 212 13.69 -3.81 30.04
C ASP A 212 14.92 -3.11 29.41
N PRO A 213 15.10 -3.17 28.07
CA PRO A 213 16.33 -2.67 27.47
C PRO A 213 16.20 -1.17 27.58
N GLU A 214 17.23 -0.48 28.08
CA GLU A 214 17.24 0.97 28.03
C GLU A 214 17.22 1.37 26.54
N ALA A 215 16.04 1.58 25.97
CA ALA A 215 15.88 1.98 24.58
C ALA A 215 15.82 3.50 24.51
N VAL A 216 16.59 4.07 23.58
CA VAL A 216 16.58 5.50 23.29
C VAL A 216 16.07 5.74 21.88
N LEU A 217 15.11 6.65 21.76
CA LEU A 217 14.54 7.09 20.50
C LEU A 217 15.13 8.45 20.14
N ILE A 218 15.83 8.54 19.01
CA ILE A 218 16.41 9.78 18.49
C ILE A 218 15.61 10.22 17.28
N LEU A 219 14.87 11.33 17.40
CA LEU A 219 13.99 11.88 16.36
C LEU A 219 14.54 13.20 15.82
N GLN A 220 15.14 13.15 14.64
CA GLN A 220 15.70 14.32 13.99
C GLN A 220 14.78 14.78 12.86
N GLY A 221 14.51 16.07 12.79
CA GLY A 221 13.71 16.66 11.73
C GLY A 221 13.88 18.18 11.65
N PRO A 222 13.31 18.81 10.61
CA PRO A 222 13.35 20.27 10.45
C PRO A 222 12.73 21.02 11.65
N PRO A 223 13.05 22.32 11.85
CA PRO A 223 12.60 23.08 13.02
C PRO A 223 11.07 23.27 13.09
N TYR A 224 10.35 23.07 11.98
CA TYR A 224 8.89 23.14 11.91
C TYR A 224 8.21 21.80 12.21
N VAL A 225 8.95 20.77 12.64
CA VAL A 225 8.40 19.47 13.01
C VAL A 225 8.32 19.32 14.53
N SER A 226 7.13 18.96 15.01
CA SER A 226 6.86 18.49 16.36
C SER A 226 6.52 17.00 16.34
N TRP A 227 6.72 16.30 17.45
CA TRP A 227 6.57 14.86 17.54
C TRP A 227 5.46 14.45 18.51
N LEU A 228 4.64 13.49 18.11
CA LEU A 228 3.68 12.81 18.98
C LEU A 228 4.08 11.35 19.09
N ILE A 229 4.58 10.93 20.26
CA ILE A 229 5.12 9.58 20.46
C ILE A 229 4.06 8.68 21.09
N ASP A 230 3.77 7.56 20.44
CA ASP A 230 2.88 6.51 20.91
C ASP A 230 3.68 5.21 21.06
N ALA A 231 4.16 4.91 22.26
CA ALA A 231 5.03 3.78 22.53
C ALA A 231 4.36 2.76 23.45
N ASN A 232 4.55 1.47 23.17
CA ASN A 232 4.06 0.38 24.02
C ASN A 232 4.92 0.14 25.28
N HIS A 233 6.11 0.78 25.38
CA HIS A 233 7.06 0.67 26.48
C HIS A 233 7.63 2.03 26.87
N ASN A 234 8.28 2.11 28.04
CA ASN A 234 8.99 3.30 28.49
C ASN A 234 10.23 3.53 27.62
N VAL A 235 10.11 4.44 26.65
CA VAL A 235 11.23 4.86 25.79
C VAL A 235 11.73 6.23 26.21
N LYS A 236 13.05 6.40 26.27
CA LYS A 236 13.63 7.75 26.46
C LYS A 236 13.73 8.42 25.09
N ALA A 237 13.18 9.63 24.95
CA ALA A 237 13.15 10.35 23.67
C ALA A 237 14.13 11.53 23.64
N TRP A 238 14.90 11.61 22.56
CA TRP A 238 15.75 12.74 22.20
C TRP A 238 15.27 13.26 20.85
N THR A 239 14.68 14.44 20.81
CA THR A 239 14.05 14.96 19.58
C THR A 239 14.56 16.34 19.24
N THR A 240 14.54 16.74 17.97
CA THR A 240 14.50 18.17 17.60
C THR A 240 13.09 18.72 17.82
N GLY A 241 12.93 20.05 17.86
CA GLY A 241 11.61 20.68 17.99
C GLY A 241 10.93 20.35 19.32
N GLU A 242 9.60 20.29 19.32
CA GLU A 242 8.81 19.91 20.50
C GLU A 242 8.30 18.48 20.38
N TYR A 243 8.13 17.78 21.50
CA TYR A 243 7.50 16.47 21.51
C TYR A 243 6.51 16.29 22.65
N SER A 244 5.57 15.37 22.48
CA SER A 244 4.62 14.94 23.50
C SER A 244 4.39 13.43 23.39
N PHE A 245 4.01 12.79 24.50
CA PHE A 245 3.57 11.40 24.49
C PHE A 245 2.05 11.34 24.40
N LYS A 246 1.51 10.41 23.59
CA LYS A 246 0.07 10.26 23.39
C LYS A 246 -0.70 9.99 24.69
N ILE A 247 -0.07 9.32 25.65
CA ILE A 247 -0.61 9.05 27.00
C ILE A 247 -0.69 10.31 27.88
N PHE A 248 0.05 11.37 27.54
CA PHE A 248 0.05 12.67 28.24
C PHE A 248 -0.18 13.82 27.24
N PRO A 249 -1.39 13.93 26.66
CA PRO A 249 -1.68 14.97 25.69
C PRO A 249 -1.66 16.35 26.38
N GLY A 250 -0.86 17.28 25.86
CA GLY A 250 -0.80 18.68 26.32
C GLY A 250 0.46 19.09 27.09
N SER A 251 1.31 18.15 27.50
CA SER A 251 2.65 18.45 28.03
C SER A 251 3.67 18.46 26.89
N ASN A 252 3.77 19.57 26.15
CA ASN A 252 4.81 19.74 25.15
C ASN A 252 6.17 19.90 25.85
N ILE A 253 7.09 18.98 25.56
CA ILE A 253 8.45 18.98 26.06
C ILE A 253 9.35 19.56 24.97
N GLN A 254 10.19 20.52 25.34
CA GLN A 254 11.20 21.06 24.43
C GLN A 254 12.26 19.99 24.16
N GLY A 255 12.54 19.76 22.89
CA GLY A 255 13.61 18.89 22.43
C GLY A 255 14.98 19.53 22.60
N VAL A 256 15.97 18.90 21.98
CA VAL A 256 17.37 19.32 22.00
C VAL A 256 17.87 19.60 20.59
N ASN A 257 19.00 20.30 20.51
CA ASN A 257 19.69 20.50 19.24
C ASN A 257 20.41 19.21 18.85
N LEU A 258 19.81 18.44 17.94
CA LEU A 258 20.41 17.25 17.35
C LEU A 258 21.21 17.60 16.07
N PRO A 259 22.32 16.90 15.80
CA PRO A 259 23.03 17.03 14.53
C PRO A 259 22.16 16.66 13.33
N ASP A 260 22.35 17.33 12.19
CA ASP A 260 21.59 17.11 10.96
C ASP A 260 22.21 16.07 10.03
N THR A 261 23.39 15.55 10.37
CA THR A 261 24.12 14.52 9.61
C THR A 261 23.96 13.14 10.23
N ARG A 262 24.02 12.11 9.39
CA ARG A 262 24.04 10.71 9.84
C ARG A 262 25.14 10.44 10.86
N GLN A 263 26.37 10.86 10.58
CA GLN A 263 27.49 10.66 11.51
C GLN A 263 27.25 11.37 12.84
N GLY A 264 26.76 12.61 12.82
CA GLY A 264 26.46 13.36 14.04
C GLY A 264 25.40 12.66 14.91
N LEU A 265 24.36 12.08 14.31
CA LEU A 265 23.34 11.31 15.04
C LEU A 265 23.89 10.01 15.64
N LEU A 266 24.82 9.35 14.94
CA LEU A 266 25.52 8.16 15.48
C LEU A 266 26.42 8.53 16.67
N GLU A 267 27.12 9.67 16.60
CA GLU A 267 27.89 10.19 17.74
C GLU A 267 26.98 10.58 18.90
N GLU A 268 25.80 11.14 18.63
CA GLU A 268 24.82 11.46 19.67
C GLU A 268 24.30 10.19 20.37
N ALA A 269 24.02 9.13 19.62
CA ALA A 269 23.69 7.83 20.20
C ALA A 269 24.83 7.28 21.08
N ARG A 270 26.10 7.46 20.66
CA ARG A 270 27.28 7.09 21.47
C ARG A 270 27.34 7.88 22.78
N LYS A 271 27.11 9.20 22.77
CA LYS A 271 27.05 10.03 23.99
C LYS A 271 25.94 9.59 24.94
N LEU A 272 24.87 9.03 24.40
CA LEU A 272 23.76 8.47 25.16
C LEU A 272 24.06 7.05 25.69
N ASN A 273 25.30 6.58 25.56
CA ASN A 273 25.76 5.24 25.93
C ASN A 273 25.04 4.11 25.20
N ALA A 274 24.52 4.37 23.99
CA ALA A 274 24.00 3.30 23.13
C ALA A 274 25.16 2.45 22.60
N SER A 275 25.12 1.15 22.84
CA SER A 275 26.10 0.20 22.29
C SER A 275 25.65 -0.38 20.95
N VAL A 276 24.35 -0.29 20.63
CA VAL A 276 23.77 -0.80 19.40
C VAL A 276 22.86 0.26 18.79
N ILE A 277 23.03 0.52 17.50
CA ILE A 277 22.03 1.17 16.67
C ILE A 277 21.12 0.06 16.14
N ALA A 278 20.02 -0.18 16.84
CA ALA A 278 19.02 -1.17 16.45
C ALA A 278 18.32 -0.76 15.16
N SER A 279 18.16 0.55 14.95
CA SER A 279 17.65 1.06 13.70
C SER A 279 18.06 2.49 13.38
N PHE A 280 18.36 2.72 12.12
CA PHE A 280 18.54 4.03 11.53
C PHE A 280 17.75 4.10 10.23
N VAL A 281 16.84 5.06 10.14
CA VAL A 281 16.00 5.27 8.96
C VAL A 281 15.92 6.75 8.61
N GLU A 282 16.02 7.05 7.32
CA GLU A 282 15.77 8.38 6.77
C GLU A 282 14.49 8.34 5.95
N LEU A 283 13.54 9.22 6.27
CA LEU A 283 12.26 9.29 5.60
C LEU A 283 11.96 10.71 5.13
N PRO A 284 11.29 10.89 3.99
CA PRO A 284 10.64 12.16 3.73
C PRO A 284 9.56 12.46 4.78
N LEU A 285 9.16 13.73 4.89
CA LEU A 285 8.04 14.16 5.75
C LEU A 285 6.80 13.26 5.58
N ALA A 286 6.35 12.67 6.68
CA ALA A 286 5.18 11.80 6.78
C ALA A 286 4.34 12.19 8.01
N SER A 287 3.03 11.95 7.98
CA SER A 287 2.16 12.28 9.12
C SER A 287 2.25 11.27 10.26
N VAL A 288 2.42 9.99 9.92
CA VAL A 288 2.53 8.89 10.88
C VAL A 288 3.66 7.98 10.43
N ILE A 289 4.50 7.57 11.37
CA ILE A 289 5.64 6.68 11.16
C ILE A 289 5.56 5.62 12.24
N SER A 290 5.49 4.36 11.85
CA SER A 290 5.41 3.26 12.81
C SER A 290 6.71 2.44 12.76
N LEU A 291 7.29 2.19 13.93
CA LEU A 291 8.48 1.37 14.17
C LEU A 291 8.02 0.06 14.81
N GLN A 292 8.38 -1.07 14.18
CA GLN A 292 8.17 -2.39 14.76
C GLN A 292 9.52 -3.09 14.88
N ASP A 293 9.96 -3.35 16.12
CA ASP A 293 11.08 -4.23 16.38
C ASP A 293 10.59 -5.56 16.94
N ARG A 294 10.95 -6.65 16.26
CA ARG A 294 10.61 -8.03 16.63
C ARG A 294 11.85 -8.83 17.00
N SER A 295 13.04 -8.23 16.95
CA SER A 295 14.31 -8.92 17.12
C SER A 295 14.73 -8.93 18.58
N CYS A 296 14.68 -10.10 19.23
CA CYS A 296 15.23 -10.27 20.56
C CYS A 296 16.65 -10.83 20.40
N GLY A 297 17.69 -10.00 20.62
CA GLY A 297 19.06 -10.42 20.89
C GLY A 297 19.58 -11.68 20.19
N SER A 298 19.95 -11.57 18.92
CA SER A 298 21.00 -12.39 18.32
C SER A 298 22.02 -11.40 17.78
N GLY A 299 23.25 -11.44 18.27
CA GLY A 299 24.33 -10.56 17.83
C GLY A 299 24.39 -10.46 16.30
N LEU A 300 24.81 -9.29 15.79
CA LEU A 300 25.07 -9.11 14.37
C LEU A 300 25.98 -10.25 13.90
N GLN A 301 25.40 -11.18 13.14
CA GLN A 301 26.09 -12.29 12.52
C GLN A 301 27.08 -11.69 11.50
N PRO A 302 28.36 -12.13 11.46
CA PRO A 302 29.24 -11.76 10.35
C PRO A 302 28.59 -12.21 9.05
N SER A 303 28.80 -11.41 8.00
CA SER A 303 28.36 -11.61 6.60
C SER A 303 28.00 -13.06 6.27
N PRO A 304 26.82 -13.36 5.71
CA PRO A 304 26.54 -14.71 5.30
C PRO A 304 27.45 -15.05 4.12
N THR A 305 28.41 -15.93 4.37
CA THR A 305 28.81 -16.92 3.36
C THR A 305 27.53 -17.57 2.86
N THR A 306 27.41 -17.68 1.55
CA THR A 306 26.25 -18.20 0.82
C THR A 306 25.74 -19.49 1.44
N VAL A 307 24.71 -19.39 2.29
CA VAL A 307 23.85 -20.50 2.67
C VAL A 307 22.56 -20.26 1.92
N GLN A 308 22.17 -21.21 1.07
CA GLN A 308 20.84 -21.25 0.49
C GLN A 308 19.82 -21.34 1.62
N ILE A 309 19.30 -20.19 2.03
CA ILE A 309 18.12 -20.11 2.88
C ILE A 309 16.95 -20.34 1.95
N THR A 310 16.34 -21.53 2.05
CA THR A 310 15.01 -21.79 1.53
C THR A 310 14.07 -20.73 2.11
N PRO A 311 13.26 -20.03 1.28
CA PRO A 311 12.32 -19.04 1.78
C PRO A 311 11.42 -19.67 2.84
N PRO A 312 11.11 -18.96 3.95
CA PRO A 312 10.07 -19.43 4.87
C PRO A 312 8.79 -19.56 4.06
N GLY A 313 8.22 -20.77 4.04
CA GLY A 313 7.06 -21.10 3.22
C GLY A 313 5.94 -20.09 3.43
N GLU A 314 5.77 -19.20 2.44
CA GLU A 314 4.51 -18.51 2.21
C GLU A 314 3.49 -19.61 1.94
N GLY A 315 2.68 -19.92 2.94
CA GLY A 315 1.56 -20.85 2.77
C GLY A 315 0.68 -20.36 1.62
N CYS A 316 0.19 -21.30 0.83
CA CYS A 316 -0.71 -21.05 -0.31
C CYS A 316 -1.82 -20.05 0.06
N ASN A 317 -1.87 -18.91 -0.64
CA ASN A 317 -2.94 -17.93 -0.47
C ASN A 317 -4.20 -18.41 -1.20
N GLN A 318 -5.06 -19.10 -0.46
CA GLN A 318 -6.23 -19.80 -1.00
C GLN A 318 -7.26 -18.83 -1.61
N ASP A 319 -7.47 -17.66 -1.02
CA ASP A 319 -8.43 -16.67 -1.52
C ASP A 319 -8.01 -16.10 -2.88
N LEU A 320 -6.71 -15.81 -3.04
CA LEU A 320 -6.15 -15.38 -4.32
C LEU A 320 -6.15 -16.50 -5.36
N LEU A 321 -5.92 -17.74 -4.94
CA LEU A 321 -6.02 -18.87 -5.86
C LEU A 321 -7.45 -19.06 -6.38
N LEU A 322 -8.44 -18.95 -5.49
CA LEU A 322 -9.85 -19.01 -5.84
C LEU A 322 -10.19 -17.92 -6.85
N SER A 323 -9.67 -16.69 -6.71
CA SER A 323 -9.98 -15.61 -7.65
C SER A 323 -9.46 -15.84 -9.07
N LEU A 324 -8.36 -16.57 -9.26
CA LEU A 324 -7.81 -16.94 -10.58
C LEU A 324 -8.69 -17.92 -11.37
N ILE A 325 -9.58 -18.65 -10.71
CA ILE A 325 -10.48 -19.63 -11.36
C ILE A 325 -11.69 -18.89 -11.94
N GLN A 326 -11.53 -18.32 -13.15
CA GLN A 326 -12.61 -17.64 -13.87
C GLN A 326 -12.95 -18.38 -15.18
N PRO A 327 -14.24 -18.68 -15.44
CA PRO A 327 -14.64 -19.37 -16.65
C PRO A 327 -14.55 -18.43 -17.86
N ARG A 328 -14.13 -18.98 -19.00
CA ARG A 328 -14.34 -18.40 -20.32
C ARG A 328 -15.41 -19.19 -21.03
N CYS A 329 -16.45 -18.50 -21.45
CA CYS A 329 -17.67 -19.09 -22.00
C CYS A 329 -17.74 -18.71 -23.49
N SER A 330 -17.70 -19.70 -24.39
CA SER A 330 -17.77 -19.49 -25.85
C SER A 330 -18.42 -20.70 -26.50
N ASP A 331 -19.33 -20.48 -27.46
CA ASP A 331 -19.86 -21.51 -28.37
C ASP A 331 -20.21 -22.84 -27.68
N ASP A 332 -21.09 -22.79 -26.67
CA ASP A 332 -21.55 -23.94 -25.89
C ASP A 332 -20.47 -24.68 -25.06
N VAL A 333 -19.31 -24.08 -24.86
CA VAL A 333 -18.19 -24.64 -24.10
C VAL A 333 -17.70 -23.66 -23.03
N MET A 334 -17.59 -24.17 -21.80
CA MET A 334 -16.90 -23.50 -20.70
C MET A 334 -15.45 -23.99 -20.63
N THR A 335 -14.50 -23.07 -20.67
CA THR A 335 -13.07 -23.33 -20.50
C THR A 335 -12.54 -22.59 -19.29
N LEU A 336 -11.82 -23.29 -18.41
CA LEU A 336 -11.07 -22.72 -17.30
C LEU A 336 -9.58 -22.88 -17.58
N LEU A 337 -8.84 -21.78 -17.57
CA LEU A 337 -7.40 -21.78 -17.82
C LEU A 337 -6.69 -21.22 -16.59
N LEU A 338 -5.81 -22.04 -16.01
CA LEU A 338 -5.03 -21.67 -14.83
C LEU A 338 -3.55 -21.87 -15.13
N ARG A 339 -2.76 -20.80 -15.13
CA ARG A 339 -1.32 -20.88 -15.44
C ARG A 339 -0.50 -21.25 -14.22
N LYS A 340 0.47 -22.15 -14.38
CA LYS A 340 1.27 -22.71 -13.29
C LYS A 340 2.22 -21.68 -12.66
N ASP A 341 2.72 -20.73 -13.45
CA ASP A 341 3.54 -19.61 -12.99
C ASP A 341 2.79 -18.71 -11.98
N LEU A 342 1.50 -18.46 -12.23
CA LEU A 342 0.63 -17.71 -11.32
C LEU A 342 0.36 -18.49 -10.04
N ILE A 343 0.10 -19.80 -10.13
CA ILE A 343 -0.12 -20.68 -8.96
C ILE A 343 1.15 -20.72 -8.09
N SER A 344 2.34 -20.86 -8.70
CA SER A 344 3.61 -20.86 -7.97
C SER A 344 3.91 -19.51 -7.33
N THR A 345 3.53 -18.40 -7.97
CA THR A 345 3.68 -17.05 -7.40
C THR A 345 2.81 -16.86 -6.15
N LEU A 346 1.70 -17.59 -6.02
CA LEU A 346 0.83 -17.59 -4.84
C LEU A 346 1.29 -18.55 -3.73
N GLY A 347 2.44 -19.20 -3.87
CA GLY A 347 2.92 -20.22 -2.93
C GLY A 347 2.05 -21.48 -2.92
N CYS A 348 1.24 -21.69 -3.96
CA CYS A 348 0.33 -22.82 -4.07
C CYS A 348 0.94 -23.93 -4.94
N SER A 349 0.54 -25.17 -4.68
CA SER A 349 0.82 -26.31 -5.56
C SER A 349 -0.43 -27.17 -5.66
N ILE A 350 -1.02 -27.17 -6.85
CA ILE A 350 -2.24 -27.91 -7.14
C ILE A 350 -1.84 -29.29 -7.65
N ALA A 351 -2.32 -30.34 -6.99
CA ALA A 351 -2.08 -31.72 -7.39
C ALA A 351 -2.97 -32.12 -8.57
N CYS A 352 -4.21 -31.64 -8.55
CA CYS A 352 -5.22 -31.95 -9.55
C CYS A 352 -6.34 -30.89 -9.52
N LEU A 353 -6.91 -30.62 -10.69
CA LEU A 353 -8.02 -29.71 -10.92
C LEU A 353 -9.10 -30.47 -11.70
N THR A 354 -10.31 -30.59 -11.15
CA THR A 354 -11.43 -31.34 -11.76
C THR A 354 -12.72 -30.55 -11.68
N PHE A 355 -13.69 -30.93 -12.51
CA PHE A 355 -15.09 -30.60 -12.23
C PHE A 355 -15.64 -31.49 -11.09
N LEU A 356 -16.89 -31.25 -10.67
CA LEU A 356 -17.58 -32.07 -9.67
C LEU A 356 -17.61 -33.56 -10.06
N ASP A 357 -17.74 -33.85 -11.36
CA ASP A 357 -17.54 -35.18 -11.92
C ASP A 357 -16.03 -35.45 -12.13
N PRO A 358 -15.42 -36.41 -11.42
CA PRO A 358 -13.99 -36.72 -11.51
C PRO A 358 -13.54 -37.19 -12.90
N SER A 359 -14.48 -37.63 -13.74
CA SER A 359 -14.21 -38.05 -15.12
C SER A 359 -13.74 -36.87 -16.00
N PHE A 360 -13.99 -35.63 -15.56
CA PHE A 360 -13.59 -34.41 -16.26
C PHE A 360 -12.48 -33.70 -15.49
N GLN A 361 -11.26 -34.21 -15.71
CA GLN A 361 -10.02 -33.67 -15.18
C GLN A 361 -9.41 -32.63 -16.11
N ALA A 362 -8.70 -31.65 -15.55
CA ALA A 362 -7.90 -30.70 -16.31
C ALA A 362 -6.83 -31.43 -17.13
N GLU A 363 -6.65 -31.00 -18.37
CA GLU A 363 -5.44 -31.29 -19.12
C GLU A 363 -4.28 -30.54 -18.44
N ASP A 364 -3.34 -31.30 -17.90
CA ASP A 364 -2.16 -30.78 -17.21
C ASP A 364 -0.98 -30.68 -18.18
N THR A 365 -0.63 -29.47 -18.59
CA THR A 365 0.55 -29.21 -19.41
C THR A 365 1.63 -28.52 -18.59
N ASP A 366 2.88 -28.52 -19.05
CA ASP A 366 4.02 -27.95 -18.31
C ASP A 366 3.81 -26.50 -17.82
N VAL A 367 2.94 -25.73 -18.49
CA VAL A 367 2.74 -24.30 -18.24
C VAL A 367 1.34 -23.97 -17.71
N LYS A 368 0.34 -24.84 -17.86
CA LYS A 368 -1.06 -24.53 -17.52
C LYS A 368 -1.90 -25.77 -17.24
N PHE A 369 -2.93 -25.58 -16.42
CA PHE A 369 -4.08 -26.47 -16.32
C PHE A 369 -5.22 -25.95 -17.22
N VAL A 370 -5.81 -26.83 -18.01
CA VAL A 370 -6.93 -26.51 -18.89
C VAL A 370 -8.11 -27.44 -18.61
N LEU A 371 -9.17 -26.90 -18.03
CA LEU A 371 -10.45 -27.59 -17.84
C LEU A 371 -11.41 -27.17 -18.94
N ARG A 372 -12.07 -28.14 -19.59
CA ARG A 372 -13.05 -27.89 -20.66
C ARG A 372 -14.29 -28.76 -20.44
N CYS A 373 -15.47 -28.18 -20.58
CA CYS A 373 -16.73 -28.90 -20.55
C CYS A 373 -17.77 -28.21 -21.44
N THR A 374 -18.63 -28.99 -22.10
CA THR A 374 -19.76 -28.45 -22.87
C THR A 374 -20.94 -28.15 -21.96
N TYR A 375 -21.80 -27.19 -22.31
CA TYR A 375 -22.99 -26.78 -21.55
C TYR A 375 -24.00 -27.89 -21.22
N PHE A 376 -23.89 -29.05 -21.87
CA PHE A 376 -24.77 -30.19 -21.72
C PHE A 376 -24.12 -31.40 -21.00
N SER A 377 -22.88 -31.27 -20.51
CA SER A 377 -22.15 -32.34 -19.83
C SER A 377 -21.68 -31.95 -18.42
N CYS A 378 -20.97 -32.83 -17.72
CA CYS A 378 -20.32 -32.63 -16.41
C CYS A 378 -21.21 -32.27 -15.18
N GLY A 379 -22.53 -32.45 -15.24
CA GLY A 379 -23.40 -32.31 -14.06
C GLY A 379 -23.87 -30.88 -13.73
N MET A 380 -24.09 -30.05 -14.75
CA MET A 380 -24.50 -28.65 -14.60
C MET A 380 -25.95 -28.44 -14.13
N LYS A 381 -26.16 -27.35 -13.38
CA LYS A 381 -27.49 -26.84 -13.05
C LYS A 381 -27.82 -25.62 -13.92
N VAL A 382 -28.83 -25.76 -14.77
CA VAL A 382 -29.42 -24.66 -15.53
C VAL A 382 -30.54 -24.04 -14.68
N SER A 383 -30.50 -22.73 -14.47
CA SER A 383 -31.55 -22.02 -13.72
C SER A 383 -32.05 -20.80 -14.50
N GLY A 384 -33.34 -20.76 -14.84
CA GLY A 384 -33.99 -19.61 -15.45
C GLY A 384 -33.42 -19.18 -16.81
N ILE A 385 -33.39 -17.87 -17.07
CA ILE A 385 -32.83 -17.27 -18.30
C ILE A 385 -31.31 -17.52 -18.32
N VAL A 386 -30.93 -18.69 -18.85
CA VAL A 386 -29.62 -19.17 -19.33
C VAL A 386 -28.42 -18.91 -18.40
N VAL A 387 -28.59 -18.91 -17.07
CA VAL A 387 -27.43 -18.96 -16.16
C VAL A 387 -26.96 -20.41 -16.02
N ILE A 388 -25.73 -20.68 -16.48
CA ILE A 388 -25.09 -22.00 -16.43
C ILE A 388 -24.05 -21.97 -15.31
N SER A 389 -24.21 -22.81 -14.28
CA SER A 389 -23.34 -22.82 -13.10
C SER A 389 -22.67 -24.18 -12.87
N HIS A 390 -21.39 -24.15 -12.46
CA HIS A 390 -20.59 -25.34 -12.16
C HIS A 390 -19.78 -25.18 -10.88
N VAL A 391 -19.57 -26.27 -10.15
CA VAL A 391 -18.59 -26.33 -9.06
C VAL A 391 -17.28 -26.91 -9.57
N VAL A 392 -16.19 -26.15 -9.44
CA VAL A 392 -14.82 -26.58 -9.71
C VAL A 392 -14.23 -27.09 -8.40
N VAL A 393 -13.59 -28.27 -8.45
CA VAL A 393 -12.93 -28.90 -7.32
C VAL A 393 -11.42 -28.91 -7.56
N PHE A 394 -10.64 -28.50 -6.58
CA PHE A 394 -9.18 -28.56 -6.69
C PHE A 394 -8.53 -29.08 -5.41
N ASN A 395 -7.49 -29.89 -5.60
CA ASN A 395 -6.73 -30.47 -4.50
C ASN A 395 -5.39 -29.77 -4.38
N LEU A 396 -5.17 -29.11 -3.25
CA LEU A 396 -3.88 -28.53 -2.90
C LEU A 396 -3.01 -29.59 -2.23
N LEU A 397 -1.75 -29.70 -2.64
CA LEU A 397 -0.78 -30.61 -2.01
C LEU A 397 -0.57 -30.33 -0.52
N ALA A 398 -0.83 -29.09 -0.09
CA ALA A 398 -0.70 -28.64 1.30
C ALA A 398 -2.01 -28.74 2.12
N SER A 399 -3.12 -29.23 1.56
CA SER A 399 -4.42 -29.32 2.25
C SER A 399 -4.93 -30.76 2.31
N SER A 400 -5.54 -31.11 3.44
CA SER A 400 -6.16 -32.41 3.67
C SER A 400 -7.58 -32.53 3.09
N SER A 401 -8.18 -31.44 2.57
CA SER A 401 -9.55 -31.41 2.05
C SER A 401 -9.65 -30.73 0.69
N PRO A 402 -10.48 -31.25 -0.24
CA PRO A 402 -10.71 -30.64 -1.56
C PRO A 402 -11.40 -29.28 -1.44
N HIS A 403 -10.87 -28.27 -2.10
CA HIS A 403 -11.49 -26.93 -2.19
C HIS A 403 -12.52 -26.88 -3.32
N ARG A 404 -13.55 -26.05 -3.15
CA ARG A 404 -14.68 -25.94 -4.09
C ARG A 404 -14.97 -24.49 -4.44
N LYS A 405 -15.13 -24.17 -5.73
CA LYS A 405 -15.56 -22.84 -6.20
C LYS A 405 -16.72 -22.96 -7.17
N LEU A 406 -17.78 -22.17 -6.97
CA LEU A 406 -18.83 -22.00 -7.98
C LEU A 406 -18.36 -21.05 -9.08
N VAL A 407 -18.48 -21.46 -10.34
CA VAL A 407 -18.22 -20.66 -11.54
C VAL A 407 -19.51 -20.58 -12.36
N GLN A 408 -19.74 -19.46 -13.04
CA GLN A 408 -20.98 -19.21 -13.78
C GLN A 408 -20.68 -18.61 -15.16
N CYS A 409 -21.42 -19.05 -16.17
CA CYS A 409 -21.57 -18.42 -17.48
C CYS A 409 -22.97 -17.76 -17.52
N ILE A 410 -23.04 -16.51 -17.98
CA ILE A 410 -24.26 -15.73 -18.15
C ILE A 410 -24.53 -15.58 -19.64
#